data_AF-A0A257JDU4-F1
#
_entry.id   AF-A0A257JDU4-F1
#
_cell.length_a   1.000
_cell.length_b   1.000
_cell.length_c   1.000
_cell.angle_alpha   90.00
_cell.angle_beta   90.00
_cell.angle_gamma   90.00
#
_symmetry.space_group_name_H-M   'P 1'
#
loop_
_entity.id
_entity.type
_entity.pdbx_description
1 polymer ?
#
loop_
_entity_poly.entity_id
_entity_poly.type
_entity_poly.pdbx_seq_one_letter_code
_entity_poly.pdbx_strand_id
1 'polypeptide(L)'
;MHEALVALLDYGFAVLDLNRVEADIDPHNAGSCKTVQRLGFMQEGHVRERWIVDGQVSDSAIFGLLRSDWLARGAPAPAADRPQQG
;
A
#
# COMPACT_ATOMS: atom_id res chain seq x y z
N MET A 1 12.21 8.48 5.00
CA MET A 1 11.24 8.30 3.90
C MET A 1 9.83 7.93 4.39
N HIS A 2 9.69 7.11 5.45
CA HIS A 2 8.38 6.71 5.99
C HIS A 2 7.47 7.90 6.37
N GLU A 3 7.99 8.90 7.10
CA GLU A 3 7.23 10.08 7.53
C GLU A 3 6.66 10.88 6.35
N ALA A 4 7.44 11.06 5.28
CA ALA A 4 6.99 11.78 4.09
C ALA A 4 5.87 11.03 3.36
N LEU A 5 5.94 9.69 3.29
CA LEU A 5 4.87 8.88 2.70
C LEU A 5 3.60 8.89 3.55
N VAL A 6 3.72 8.83 4.87
CA VAL A 6 2.57 8.95 5.77
C VAL A 6 1.88 10.31 5.58
N ALA A 7 2.64 11.41 5.59
CA ALA A 7 2.11 12.75 5.37
C ALA A 7 1.43 12.90 3.99
N LEU A 8 2.02 12.31 2.95
CA LEU A 8 1.43 12.28 1.61
C LEU A 8 0.09 11.53 1.60
N LEU A 9 0.02 10.36 2.24
CA LEU A 9 -1.19 9.55 2.30
C LEU A 9 -2.28 10.23 3.14
N ASP A 10 -1.91 10.82 4.28
CA ASP A 10 -2.83 11.60 5.10
C ASP A 10 -3.41 12.78 4.31
N TYR A 11 -2.57 13.51 3.58
CA TYR A 11 -3.05 14.59 2.71
C TYR A 11 -3.93 14.07 1.56
N GLY A 12 -3.52 12.99 0.89
CA GLY A 12 -4.25 12.41 -0.23
C GLY A 12 -5.65 11.94 0.17
N PHE A 13 -5.78 11.26 1.31
CA PHE A 13 -7.06 10.80 1.80
C PHE A 13 -7.85 11.95 2.47
N ALA A 14 -7.25 12.71 3.39
CA ALA A 14 -8.00 13.69 4.18
C ALA A 14 -8.34 14.98 3.44
N VAL A 15 -7.46 15.44 2.53
CA VAL A 15 -7.61 16.76 1.87
C VAL A 15 -8.02 16.62 0.41
N LEU A 16 -7.36 15.74 -0.35
CA LEU A 16 -7.69 15.56 -1.78
C LEU A 16 -8.91 14.67 -2.03
N ASP A 17 -9.48 14.12 -0.97
CA ASP A 17 -10.60 13.19 -1.00
C ASP A 17 -10.40 11.95 -1.91
N LEU A 18 -9.17 11.44 -2.04
CA LEU A 18 -8.90 10.25 -2.85
C LEU A 18 -9.55 8.98 -2.26
N ASN A 19 -10.16 8.15 -3.11
CA ASN A 19 -10.64 6.83 -2.66
C ASN A 19 -9.50 5.80 -2.54
N ARG A 20 -8.45 5.96 -3.34
CA ARG A 20 -7.39 4.97 -3.51
C ARG A 20 -6.06 5.63 -3.89
N VAL A 21 -4.96 5.02 -3.46
CA VAL A 21 -3.61 5.29 -3.94
C VAL A 21 -3.01 4.00 -4.51
N GLU A 22 -2.26 4.12 -5.60
CA GLU A 22 -1.53 3.01 -6.23
C GLU A 22 -0.03 3.27 -6.17
N ALA A 23 0.75 2.18 -6.03
CA ALA A 23 2.19 2.20 -6.22
C ALA A 23 2.59 1.16 -7.27
N ASP A 24 3.30 1.63 -8.30
CA ASP A 24 3.99 0.82 -9.30
C ASP A 24 5.46 0.73 -8.88
N ILE A 25 5.92 -0.49 -8.57
CA ILE A 25 7.25 -0.74 -8.01
C ILE A 25 7.92 -1.86 -8.79
N ASP A 26 9.20 -1.68 -9.15
CA ASP A 26 10.02 -2.79 -9.65
C ASP A 26 10.03 -3.92 -8.61
N PRO A 27 9.60 -5.14 -8.95
CA PRO A 27 9.50 -6.25 -8.00
C PRO A 27 10.85 -6.61 -7.34
N HIS A 28 11.98 -6.28 -7.97
CA HIS A 28 13.31 -6.49 -7.40
C HIS A 28 13.68 -5.47 -6.31
N ASN A 29 12.96 -4.34 -6.21
CA ASN A 29 13.14 -3.35 -5.15
C ASN A 29 12.43 -3.78 -3.87
N ALA A 30 12.99 -4.79 -3.21
CA ALA A 30 12.46 -5.34 -1.96
C ALA A 30 12.30 -4.31 -0.83
N GLY A 31 13.10 -3.24 -0.84
CA GLY A 31 13.01 -2.14 0.13
C GLY A 31 11.71 -1.34 -0.03
N SER A 32 11.39 -0.94 -1.26
CA SER A 32 10.16 -0.23 -1.58
C SER A 32 8.92 -1.10 -1.37
N CYS A 33 8.95 -2.36 -1.82
CA CYS A 33 7.86 -3.32 -1.60
C CYS A 33 7.53 -3.47 -0.11
N LYS A 34 8.55 -3.68 0.75
CA LYS A 34 8.35 -3.78 2.20
C LYS A 34 7.84 -2.47 2.80
N THR A 35 8.25 -1.32 2.27
CA THR A 35 7.83 -0.01 2.77
C THR A 35 6.34 0.22 2.54
N VAL A 36 5.84 -0.04 1.32
CA VAL A 36 4.41 0.14 1.02
C VAL A 36 3.54 -0.90 1.73
N GLN A 37 4.00 -2.14 1.86
CA GLN A 37 3.30 -3.18 2.63
C GLN A 37 3.12 -2.78 4.10
N ARG A 38 4.14 -2.20 4.74
CA ARG A 38 4.03 -1.67 6.12
C ARG A 38 3.05 -0.51 6.26
N LEU A 39 2.81 0.23 5.18
CA LEU A 39 1.82 1.31 5.14
C LEU A 39 0.40 0.79 4.88
N GLY A 40 0.22 -0.52 4.68
CA GLY A 40 -1.08 -1.15 4.47
C GLY A 40 -1.43 -1.37 2.99
N PHE A 41 -0.52 -1.10 2.07
CA PHE A 41 -0.76 -1.44 0.67
C PHE A 41 -0.80 -2.97 0.47
N MET A 42 -1.71 -3.42 -0.38
CA MET A 42 -1.84 -4.82 -0.80
C MET A 42 -1.33 -4.97 -2.24
N GLN A 43 -0.60 -6.06 -2.52
CA GLN A 43 -0.21 -6.36 -3.90
C GLN A 43 -1.43 -6.90 -4.65
N GLU A 44 -1.78 -6.26 -5.76
CA GLU A 44 -2.96 -6.57 -6.57
C GLU A 44 -2.58 -7.12 -7.95
N GLY A 45 -1.34 -6.92 -8.39
CA GLY A 45 -0.90 -7.38 -9.70
C GLY A 45 0.61 -7.51 -9.87
N HIS A 46 0.97 -8.25 -10.91
CA HIS A 46 2.32 -8.34 -11.44
C HIS A 46 2.22 -8.20 -12.97
N VAL A 47 2.75 -7.10 -13.50
CA VAL A 47 2.73 -6.79 -14.93
C VAL A 47 4.12 -7.08 -15.49
N ARG A 48 4.20 -8.04 -16.42
CA ARG A 48 5.47 -8.43 -17.05
C ARG A 48 5.89 -7.40 -18.10
N GLU A 49 7.18 -7.10 -18.15
CA GLU A 49 7.81 -6.25 -19.17
C GLU A 49 7.12 -4.89 -19.34
N ARG A 50 6.68 -4.28 -18.24
CA ARG A 50 5.90 -3.02 -18.26
C ARG A 50 6.76 -1.81 -18.66
N TRP A 51 8.02 -1.79 -18.25
CA TRP A 51 8.90 -0.64 -18.42
C TRP A 51 10.21 -1.01 -19.11
N ILE A 52 10.80 -0.02 -19.79
CA ILE A 52 12.21 -0.05 -20.21
C ILE A 52 12.92 1.07 -19.46
N VAL A 53 13.80 0.69 -18.52
CA VAL A 53 14.55 1.62 -17.68
C VAL A 53 16.03 1.40 -17.98
N ASP A 54 16.73 2.45 -18.42
CA ASP A 54 18.15 2.38 -18.79
C ASP A 54 18.48 1.24 -19.78
N GLY A 55 17.56 0.97 -20.72
CA GLY A 55 17.68 -0.08 -21.72
C GLY A 55 17.40 -1.50 -21.22
N GLN A 56 17.03 -1.66 -19.94
CA GLN A 56 16.62 -2.94 -19.36
C GLN A 56 15.10 -3.03 -19.28
N VAL A 57 14.56 -4.16 -19.71
CA VAL A 57 13.14 -4.46 -19.55
C VAL A 57 12.89 -4.81 -18.08
N SER A 58 11.91 -4.16 -17.46
CA SER A 58 11.52 -4.40 -16.08
C SER A 58 10.03 -4.68 -15.94
N ASP A 59 9.73 -5.57 -15.01
CA ASP A 59 8.38 -5.90 -14.55
C ASP A 59 7.88 -4.85 -13.56
N SER A 60 6.59 -4.90 -13.25
CA SER A 60 5.96 -4.05 -12.22
C SER A 60 5.12 -4.87 -11.26
N ALA A 61 5.42 -4.75 -9.97
CA ALA A 61 4.50 -5.13 -8.91
C ALA A 61 3.55 -3.95 -8.62
N ILE A 62 2.25 -4.19 -8.74
CA ILE A 62 1.21 -3.17 -8.54
C ILE A 62 0.61 -3.35 -7.16
N PHE A 63 0.63 -2.27 -6.39
CA PHE A 63 0.12 -2.21 -5.04
C PHE A 63 -1.01 -1.20 -4.91
N GLY A 64 -2.06 -1.57 -4.19
CA GLY A 64 -3.21 -0.72 -3.90
C GLY A 64 -3.35 -0.42 -2.42
N LEU A 65 -3.75 0.81 -2.08
CA LEU A 65 -4.22 1.18 -0.75
C LEU A 65 -5.54 1.92 -0.87
N LEU A 66 -6.58 1.36 -0.23
CA LEU A 66 -7.88 2.01 -0.16
C LEU A 66 -7.95 2.97 1.03
N ARG A 67 -8.76 4.01 0.90
CA ARG A 67 -9.10 4.93 1.99
C ARG A 67 -9.57 4.18 3.24
N SER A 68 -10.46 3.19 3.06
CA SER A 68 -11.00 2.38 4.16
C SER A 68 -9.90 1.74 4.99
N ASP A 69 -8.90 1.19 4.32
CA ASP A 69 -7.81 0.45 4.94
C ASP A 69 -6.87 1.41 5.66
N TRP A 70 -6.61 2.59 5.06
CA TRP A 70 -5.82 3.64 5.69
C TRP A 70 -6.45 4.14 7.00
N LEU A 71 -7.76 4.43 6.98
CA LEU A 71 -8.48 4.92 8.16
C LEU A 71 -8.63 3.85 9.24
N ALA A 72 -8.72 2.57 8.86
CA ALA A 72 -8.81 1.46 9.80
C ALA A 72 -7.51 1.21 10.58
N ARG A 73 -6.34 1.71 10.13
CA ARG A 73 -5.05 1.53 10.83
C ARG A 73 -5.02 2.10 12.25
N GLY A 74 -5.85 3.10 12.54
CA GLY A 74 -5.99 3.71 13.87
C GLY A 74 -7.16 3.18 14.69
N ALA A 75 -8.03 2.36 14.10
CA ALA A 75 -9.11 1.75 14.84
C ALA A 75 -8.53 0.67 15.78
N PRO A 76 -8.96 0.60 17.05
CA PRO A 76 -8.67 -0.57 17.86
C PRO A 76 -9.15 -1.78 17.08
N ALA A 77 -8.31 -2.82 16.98
CA ALA A 77 -8.71 -4.08 16.37
C ALA A 77 -10.10 -4.45 16.91
N PRO A 78 -11.09 -4.77 16.06
CA PRO A 78 -12.39 -5.21 16.55
C PRO A 78 -12.12 -6.32 17.55
N ALA A 79 -12.64 -6.15 18.77
CA ALA A 79 -12.43 -7.10 19.85
C ALA A 79 -12.75 -8.48 19.28
N ALA A 80 -11.71 -9.30 19.12
CA ALA A 80 -11.86 -10.65 18.61
C ALA A 80 -12.96 -11.29 19.46
N ASP A 81 -14.01 -11.71 18.77
CA ASP A 81 -15.19 -12.35 19.35
C ASP A 81 -14.67 -13.47 20.25
N ARG A 82 -14.62 -13.20 21.56
CA ARG A 82 -14.17 -14.20 22.53
C ARG A 82 -15.27 -15.25 22.49
N PRO A 83 -14.98 -16.52 22.16
CA PRO A 83 -16.00 -17.54 22.25
C PRO A 83 -16.54 -17.52 23.68
N GLN A 84 -17.85 -17.28 23.80
CA GLN A 84 -18.57 -17.46 25.05
C GLN A 84 -18.45 -18.94 25.41
N GLN A 85 -17.48 -19.27 26.26
CA GLN A 85 -17.47 -20.55 26.96
C GLN A 85 -18.46 -20.42 28.10
N GLY A 86 -19.52 -21.25 28.02
CA GLY A 86 -20.59 -21.33 29.01
C GLY A 86 -20.17 -21.95 30.34
#